data_AF-A0A225UT43-F1
#
_entry.id   AF-A0A225UT43-F1
#
_cell.length_a   1.000
_cell.length_b   1.000
_cell.length_c   1.000
_cell.angle_alpha   90.00
_cell.angle_beta   90.00
_cell.angle_gamma   90.00
#
_symmetry.space_group_name_H-M   'P 1'
#
loop_
_entity.id
_entity.type
_entity.pdbx_description
1 polymer ?
#
loop_
_entity_poly.entity_id
_entity_poly.type
_entity_poly.pdbx_seq_one_letter_code
_entity_poly.pdbx_strand_id
1 'polypeptide(L)'
;MKFLSRAGCTGDGEGGCFVSKRAHFRPSQLPDVVKAFIAEKYQGLAAAYPNPPHSRTGLDSTLRTLRRLDKASVADTHRSLSEFAYQFGLTSPGPSPDTSGIDTTHIRFLSNLALRSQLQLPAFVRLIRGQTEADPRPNKSLHELKVPPASRYRQLYCRWNDIVRHEVRPQWRASKPQLQGTRPTNHHIPVIHLDKVRKHIRKGQLERRYLALDKEVLDFWPEVFISPAGQVDKGETDKRVINDYSFPHGESVNDFTDTTDFPPISYNPPRDIATRIHDLRTKYPNVEVLIMLGDVSGAFRHVPDNELGVHAFAFLFDGYIVIDLACGFGWCGPPAVHAIAGTLINHHYEISRPTGVSLLDASTFTSNVWCDDHVCVEVTLDRDAMKRISRYDVL
;
A
#
# COMPACT_ATOMS: atom_id res chain seq x y z
N MET A 1 7.92 -4.20 -3.87
CA MET A 1 6.60 -4.80 -3.62
C MET A 1 6.70 -6.16 -2.94
N LYS A 2 6.22 -6.22 -1.69
CA LYS A 2 6.11 -7.44 -0.90
C LYS A 2 4.66 -7.94 -1.00
N PHE A 3 4.48 -8.97 -1.82
CA PHE A 3 3.40 -9.97 -1.76
C PHE A 3 2.07 -9.67 -2.48
N LEU A 4 1.95 -10.20 -3.70
CA LEU A 4 0.70 -10.49 -4.42
C LEU A 4 0.36 -11.97 -4.20
N SER A 5 -0.30 -12.30 -3.09
CA SER A 5 -0.93 -13.61 -2.87
C SER A 5 -1.70 -13.65 -1.55
N ARG A 6 -2.99 -13.99 -1.62
CA ARG A 6 -3.92 -14.21 -0.48
C ARG A 6 -3.43 -15.25 0.54
N ALA A 7 -2.52 -16.16 0.16
CA ALA A 7 -1.99 -17.23 1.01
C ALA A 7 -0.67 -16.90 1.73
N GLY A 8 -0.15 -15.67 1.60
CA GLY A 8 1.22 -15.32 2.06
C GLY A 8 2.30 -16.05 1.25
N CYS A 9 3.45 -15.43 1.00
CA CYS A 9 4.53 -16.06 0.27
C CYS A 9 5.66 -16.44 1.24
N THR A 10 6.07 -17.72 1.26
CA THR A 10 7.19 -18.22 2.08
C THR A 10 8.55 -18.09 1.38
N GLY A 11 8.59 -17.52 0.17
CA GLY A 11 9.81 -17.40 -0.61
C GLY A 11 10.81 -16.40 -0.02
N ASP A 12 12.09 -16.74 -0.09
CA ASP A 12 13.27 -15.96 0.31
C ASP A 12 13.55 -14.71 -0.56
N GLY A 13 12.79 -14.53 -1.63
CA GLY A 13 12.93 -13.39 -2.54
C GLY A 13 13.75 -13.67 -3.80
N GLU A 14 14.12 -14.93 -4.08
CA GLU A 14 14.82 -15.35 -5.31
C GLU A 14 13.91 -15.63 -6.53
N GLY A 15 12.59 -15.39 -6.41
CA GLY A 15 11.65 -15.52 -7.52
C GLY A 15 11.23 -16.97 -7.79
N GLY A 16 9.94 -17.24 -7.65
CA GLY A 16 9.32 -18.55 -7.88
C GLY A 16 7.90 -18.65 -7.32
N CYS A 17 7.63 -17.91 -6.24
CA CYS A 17 6.35 -17.91 -5.52
C CYS A 17 5.17 -17.30 -6.29
N PHE A 18 5.45 -16.38 -7.21
CA PHE A 18 4.42 -15.66 -7.98
C PHE A 18 3.71 -16.56 -9.00
N VAL A 19 4.39 -17.60 -9.48
CA VAL A 19 3.91 -18.45 -10.58
C VAL A 19 3.06 -19.61 -10.06
N SER A 20 3.46 -20.24 -8.95
CA SER A 20 2.68 -21.32 -8.30
C SER A 20 1.41 -20.83 -7.61
N LYS A 21 1.26 -19.50 -7.42
CA LYS A 21 0.13 -18.85 -6.77
C LYS A 21 -0.69 -17.97 -7.70
N ARG A 22 -0.50 -18.07 -9.02
CA ARG A 22 -1.46 -17.52 -9.99
C ARG A 22 -2.80 -18.18 -9.75
N ALA A 23 -3.70 -17.45 -9.09
CA ALA A 23 -5.02 -17.94 -8.80
C ALA A 23 -5.79 -18.03 -10.12
N HIS A 24 -5.82 -19.22 -10.72
CA HIS A 24 -6.93 -19.57 -11.59
C HIS A 24 -8.18 -19.55 -10.70
N PHE A 25 -9.13 -18.64 -10.99
CA PHE A 25 -10.38 -18.58 -10.23
C PHE A 25 -11.22 -19.81 -10.57
N ARG A 26 -11.00 -20.91 -9.84
CA ARG A 26 -11.93 -22.02 -9.73
C ARG A 26 -12.57 -21.92 -8.34
N PRO A 27 -13.76 -21.34 -8.22
CA PRO A 27 -14.43 -21.24 -6.93
C PRO A 27 -14.59 -22.65 -6.35
N SER A 28 -14.14 -22.85 -5.11
CA SER A 28 -14.23 -24.14 -4.41
C SER A 28 -15.69 -24.51 -4.12
N GLN A 29 -16.58 -23.51 -4.09
CA GLN A 29 -18.01 -23.67 -3.96
C GLN A 29 -18.73 -22.70 -4.91
N LEU A 30 -19.73 -23.22 -5.62
CA LEU A 30 -20.66 -22.45 -6.44
C LEU A 30 -22.08 -22.82 -6.02
N PRO A 31 -23.00 -21.85 -5.92
CA PRO A 31 -24.43 -22.15 -5.80
C PRO A 31 -24.89 -23.01 -6.99
N ASP A 32 -25.81 -23.96 -6.75
CA ASP A 32 -26.20 -24.93 -7.78
C ASP A 32 -26.86 -24.29 -9.00
N VAL A 33 -27.56 -23.16 -8.80
CA VAL A 33 -28.09 -22.34 -9.90
C VAL A 33 -27.00 -21.80 -10.83
N VAL A 34 -25.84 -21.44 -10.27
CA VAL A 34 -24.68 -20.95 -11.04
C VAL A 34 -23.98 -22.11 -11.74
N LYS A 35 -23.87 -23.28 -11.10
CA LYS A 35 -23.33 -24.49 -11.73
C LYS A 35 -24.19 -24.93 -12.93
N ALA A 36 -25.51 -24.97 -12.75
CA ALA A 36 -26.46 -25.33 -13.80
C ALA A 36 -26.36 -24.37 -15.00
N PHE A 37 -26.33 -23.06 -14.72
CA PHE A 37 -26.13 -22.05 -15.75
C PHE A 37 -24.80 -22.22 -16.51
N ILE A 38 -23.70 -22.51 -15.79
CA ILE A 38 -22.38 -22.72 -16.42
C ILE A 38 -22.35 -24.02 -17.24
N ALA A 39 -22.98 -25.09 -16.76
CA ALA A 39 -23.07 -26.34 -17.49
C ALA A 39 -23.89 -26.18 -18.78
N GLU A 40 -25.05 -25.53 -18.70
CA GLU A 40 -25.95 -25.31 -19.83
C GLU A 40 -25.33 -24.39 -20.90
N LYS A 41 -24.72 -23.27 -20.47
CA LYS A 41 -24.26 -22.23 -21.41
C LYS A 41 -22.80 -22.39 -21.83
N TYR A 42 -21.98 -23.07 -21.04
CA TYR A 42 -20.52 -23.09 -21.22
C TYR A 42 -19.88 -24.48 -21.12
N GLN A 43 -20.67 -25.55 -21.14
CA GLN A 43 -20.20 -26.95 -21.10
C GLN A 43 -19.39 -27.32 -19.83
N GLY A 44 -19.61 -26.58 -18.74
CA GLY A 44 -18.96 -26.82 -17.46
C GLY A 44 -17.69 -25.98 -17.22
N LEU A 45 -16.94 -26.32 -16.17
CA LEU A 45 -15.69 -25.64 -15.81
C LEU A 45 -14.51 -26.34 -16.50
N ALA A 46 -13.56 -25.55 -17.03
CA ALA A 46 -12.33 -26.06 -17.62
C ALA A 46 -11.48 -26.86 -16.61
N ALA A 47 -10.63 -27.76 -17.14
CA ALA A 47 -9.68 -28.53 -16.36
C ALA A 47 -8.65 -27.63 -15.64
N ALA A 48 -8.08 -28.11 -14.54
CA ALA A 48 -7.05 -27.36 -13.81
C ALA A 48 -5.77 -27.21 -14.66
N TYR A 49 -5.24 -25.99 -14.75
CA TYR A 49 -4.05 -25.69 -15.53
C TYR A 49 -2.76 -26.19 -14.85
N PRO A 50 -1.87 -26.92 -15.54
CA PRO A 50 -0.53 -27.20 -15.05
C PRO A 50 0.39 -25.98 -15.16
N ASN A 51 1.25 -25.76 -14.16
CA ASN A 51 2.18 -24.63 -14.10
C ASN A 51 3.14 -24.61 -15.30
N PRO A 52 3.25 -23.51 -16.05
CA PRO A 52 4.13 -23.46 -17.22
C PRO A 52 5.58 -23.04 -16.86
N PRO A 53 6.61 -23.50 -17.60
CA PRO A 53 8.04 -23.33 -17.23
C PRO A 53 8.62 -21.93 -17.48
N HIS A 54 9.65 -21.54 -16.73
CA HIS A 54 10.13 -20.15 -16.60
C HIS A 54 10.90 -19.56 -17.80
N SER A 55 10.76 -18.24 -18.02
CA SER A 55 11.69 -17.39 -18.79
C SER A 55 12.01 -16.17 -17.92
N ARG A 56 13.21 -16.20 -17.32
CA ARG A 56 13.80 -15.24 -16.35
C ARG A 56 14.87 -14.43 -17.09
N THR A 57 14.90 -13.09 -16.99
CA THR A 57 16.16 -12.30 -17.14
C THR A 57 16.00 -10.79 -16.87
N GLY A 58 14.93 -10.12 -17.34
CA GLY A 58 14.84 -8.64 -17.30
C GLY A 58 14.35 -8.02 -15.98
N LEU A 59 13.14 -8.40 -15.54
CA LEU A 59 12.47 -7.84 -14.35
C LEU A 59 13.26 -8.08 -13.06
N ASP A 60 13.93 -9.23 -12.96
CA ASP A 60 14.75 -9.61 -11.80
C ASP A 60 15.96 -8.67 -11.64
N SER A 61 16.49 -8.10 -12.72
CA SER A 61 17.59 -7.13 -12.66
C SER A 61 17.12 -5.81 -12.05
N THR A 62 16.02 -5.24 -12.55
CA THR A 62 15.44 -3.99 -12.03
C THR A 62 15.04 -4.12 -10.56
N LEU A 63 14.35 -5.20 -10.19
CA LEU A 63 13.95 -5.45 -8.81
C LEU A 63 15.16 -5.59 -7.87
N ARG A 64 16.24 -6.24 -8.31
CA ARG A 64 17.48 -6.31 -7.53
C ARG A 64 18.11 -4.93 -7.34
N THR A 65 18.15 -4.10 -8.38
CA THR A 65 18.65 -2.73 -8.29
C THR A 65 17.83 -1.89 -7.33
N LEU A 66 16.50 -1.89 -7.44
CA LEU A 66 15.61 -1.15 -6.53
C LEU A 66 15.77 -1.60 -5.08
N ARG A 67 15.89 -2.91 -4.81
CA ARG A 67 16.16 -3.44 -3.47
C ARG A 67 17.52 -2.99 -2.92
N ARG A 68 18.55 -2.88 -3.77
CA ARG A 68 19.87 -2.39 -3.35
C ARG A 68 19.82 -0.90 -3.01
N LEU A 69 19.10 -0.10 -3.80
CA LEU A 69 18.90 1.33 -3.54
C LEU A 69 18.14 1.56 -2.23
N ASP A 70 17.03 0.82 -2.02
CA ASP A 70 16.26 0.85 -0.77
C ASP A 70 17.14 0.52 0.44
N LYS A 71 17.90 -0.57 0.39
CA LYS A 71 18.84 -0.96 1.47
C LYS A 71 19.89 0.10 1.75
N ALA A 72 20.50 0.68 0.71
CA ALA A 72 21.49 1.74 0.85
C ALA A 72 20.87 2.97 1.52
N SER A 73 19.70 3.38 1.06
CA SER A 73 18.96 4.53 1.60
C SER A 73 18.56 4.34 3.08
N VAL A 74 18.14 3.13 3.45
CA VAL A 74 17.86 2.78 4.85
C VAL A 74 19.12 2.87 5.71
N ALA A 75 20.24 2.33 5.23
CA ALA A 75 21.52 2.38 5.94
C ALA A 75 22.02 3.82 6.13
N ASP A 76 21.89 4.66 5.10
CA ASP A 76 22.26 6.08 5.17
C ASP A 76 21.37 6.84 6.14
N THR A 77 20.04 6.60 6.12
CA THR A 77 19.13 7.23 7.08
C THR A 77 19.49 6.83 8.52
N HIS A 78 19.77 5.55 8.76
CA HIS A 78 20.15 5.06 10.09
C HIS A 78 21.46 5.70 10.57
N ARG A 79 22.43 5.85 9.67
CA ARG A 79 23.72 6.49 9.97
C ARG A 79 23.53 7.96 10.34
N SER A 80 22.81 8.73 9.51
CA SER A 80 22.55 10.15 9.79
C SER A 80 21.76 10.35 11.08
N LEU A 81 20.77 9.50 11.37
CA LEU A 81 20.03 9.54 12.64
C LEU A 81 20.96 9.27 13.83
N SER A 82 21.88 8.30 13.69
CA SER A 82 22.85 7.96 14.74
C SER A 82 23.85 9.08 15.00
N GLU A 83 24.37 9.70 13.93
CA GLU A 83 25.29 10.86 14.00
C GLU A 83 24.61 12.06 14.65
N PHE A 84 23.36 12.35 14.27
CA PHE A 84 22.56 13.40 14.89
C PHE A 84 22.30 13.13 16.37
N ALA A 85 21.91 11.90 16.72
CA ALA A 85 21.64 11.51 18.10
C ALA A 85 22.89 11.58 19.00
N TYR A 86 24.07 11.30 18.45
CA TYR A 86 25.34 11.37 19.18
C TYR A 86 25.64 12.78 19.70
N GLN A 87 25.20 13.83 18.98
CA GLN A 87 25.33 15.23 19.41
C GLN A 87 24.59 15.51 20.73
N PHE A 88 23.60 14.69 21.08
CA PHE A 88 22.82 14.77 22.31
C PHE A 88 23.23 13.72 23.34
N GLY A 89 24.36 13.04 23.14
CA GLY A 89 24.86 11.97 24.00
C GLY A 89 23.98 10.71 23.97
N LEU A 90 23.27 10.47 22.87
CA LEU A 90 22.43 9.29 22.67
C LEU A 90 23.09 8.33 21.68
N THR A 91 23.06 7.03 22.00
CA THR A 91 23.54 5.97 21.13
C THR A 91 22.34 5.26 20.51
N SER A 92 22.31 5.17 19.16
CA SER A 92 21.28 4.42 18.46
C SER A 92 21.31 2.95 18.89
N PRO A 93 20.17 2.36 19.29
CA PRO A 93 20.13 0.94 19.64
C PRO A 93 20.34 0.08 18.39
N GLY A 94 21.02 -1.04 18.56
CA GLY A 94 21.09 -2.07 17.52
C GLY A 94 19.70 -2.68 17.23
N PRO A 95 19.57 -3.50 16.17
CA PRO A 95 18.33 -4.20 15.87
C PRO A 95 17.89 -5.03 17.07
N SER A 96 16.66 -4.84 17.55
CA SER A 96 16.13 -5.69 18.61
C SER A 96 15.98 -7.12 18.11
N PRO A 97 16.55 -8.13 18.79
CA PRO A 97 16.43 -9.54 18.41
C PRO A 97 15.01 -10.06 18.63
N ASP A 98 14.24 -9.38 19.49
CA ASP A 98 12.84 -9.69 19.71
C ASP A 98 11.95 -8.97 18.68
N THR A 99 11.15 -9.76 17.97
CA THR A 99 10.17 -9.28 17.00
C THR A 99 8.73 -9.62 17.43
N SER A 100 8.56 -10.19 18.62
CA SER A 100 7.28 -10.65 19.14
C SER A 100 6.43 -9.53 19.75
N GLY A 101 7.04 -8.39 20.14
CA GLY A 101 6.39 -7.23 20.74
C GLY A 101 6.92 -5.88 20.25
N ILE A 102 6.35 -4.80 20.78
CA ILE A 102 6.75 -3.42 20.48
C ILE A 102 8.21 -3.21 20.87
N ASP A 103 8.99 -2.53 20.02
CA ASP A 103 10.39 -2.23 20.31
C ASP A 103 10.52 -1.03 21.25
N THR A 104 10.44 -1.32 22.55
CA THR A 104 10.47 -0.30 23.61
C THR A 104 11.84 0.36 23.74
N THR A 105 12.92 -0.35 23.39
CA THR A 105 14.27 0.21 23.35
C THR A 105 14.37 1.30 22.28
N HIS A 106 13.86 1.03 21.08
CA HIS A 106 13.84 2.01 20.00
C HIS A 106 12.90 3.19 20.30
N ILE A 107 11.73 2.92 20.91
CA ILE A 107 10.82 3.96 21.41
C ILE A 107 11.56 4.89 22.36
N ARG A 108 12.18 4.35 23.42
CA ARG A 108 12.88 5.16 24.41
C ARG A 108 13.99 5.99 23.80
N PHE A 109 14.74 5.43 22.85
CA PHE A 109 15.76 6.17 22.09
C PHE A 109 15.16 7.35 21.33
N LEU A 110 14.11 7.12 20.54
CA LEU A 110 13.46 8.17 19.75
C LEU A 110 12.76 9.22 20.62
N SER A 111 12.12 8.84 21.72
CA SER A 111 11.51 9.77 22.68
C SER A 111 12.57 10.70 23.29
N ASN A 112 13.68 10.13 23.76
CA ASN A 112 14.79 10.94 24.30
C ASN A 112 15.39 11.85 23.24
N LEU A 113 15.52 11.37 22.00
CA LEU A 113 16.02 12.19 20.90
C LEU A 113 15.08 13.35 20.58
N ALA A 114 13.77 13.11 20.52
CA ALA A 114 12.76 14.16 20.32
C ALA A 114 12.87 15.23 21.40
N LEU A 115 12.86 14.82 22.67
CA LEU A 115 12.94 15.73 23.81
C LEU A 115 14.27 16.49 23.89
N ARG A 116 15.42 15.86 23.59
CA ARG A 116 16.72 16.54 23.66
C ARG A 116 16.99 17.45 22.47
N SER A 117 16.57 17.03 21.27
CA SER A 117 16.78 17.82 20.05
C SER A 117 15.86 19.02 19.94
N GLN A 118 14.75 19.03 20.70
CA GLN A 118 13.75 20.10 20.68
C GLN A 118 13.21 20.39 19.26
N LEU A 119 13.27 19.40 18.37
CA LEU A 119 12.72 19.52 17.03
C LEU A 119 11.19 19.53 17.08
N GLN A 120 10.58 20.42 16.31
CA GLN A 120 9.16 20.35 16.01
C GLN A 120 8.84 19.05 15.26
N LEU A 121 7.64 18.49 15.44
CA LEU A 121 7.26 17.19 14.87
C LEU A 121 7.60 17.07 13.36
N PRO A 122 7.31 18.05 12.49
CA PRO A 122 7.65 17.92 11.07
C PRO A 122 9.16 17.76 10.82
N ALA A 123 9.99 18.53 11.53
CA ALA A 123 11.44 18.43 11.41
C ALA A 123 11.97 17.09 11.95
N PHE A 124 11.37 16.58 13.02
CA PHE A 124 11.70 15.27 13.57
C PHE A 124 11.31 14.13 12.62
N VAL A 125 10.14 14.22 11.97
CA VAL A 125 9.69 13.26 10.95
C VAL A 125 10.61 13.28 9.74
N ARG A 126 11.07 14.45 9.30
CA ARG A 126 12.08 14.59 8.24
C ARG A 126 13.38 13.88 8.59
N LEU A 127 13.86 14.04 9.83
CA LEU A 127 15.06 13.39 10.34
C LEU A 127 14.95 11.85 10.26
N ILE A 128 13.88 11.26 10.81
CA ILE A 128 13.71 9.79 10.84
C ILE A 128 13.47 9.17 9.45
N ARG A 129 12.98 9.97 8.49
CA ARG A 129 12.80 9.56 7.09
C ARG A 129 14.04 9.78 6.24
N GLY A 130 15.05 10.49 6.75
CA GLY A 130 16.25 10.84 5.99
C GLY A 130 15.96 11.86 4.89
N GLN A 131 15.01 12.75 5.11
CA GLN A 131 14.72 13.86 4.20
C GLN A 131 15.80 14.93 4.33
N THR A 132 16.49 15.19 3.22
CA THR A 132 17.56 16.20 3.13
C THR A 132 17.21 17.24 2.07
N GLU A 133 18.00 18.29 1.94
CA GLU A 133 17.85 19.24 0.83
C GLU A 133 18.15 18.57 -0.52
N ALA A 134 19.12 17.65 -0.56
CA ALA A 134 19.52 16.93 -1.76
C ALA A 134 18.48 15.86 -2.18
N ASP A 135 17.83 15.23 -1.21
CA ASP A 135 16.71 14.30 -1.46
C ASP A 135 15.58 14.59 -0.46
N PRO A 136 14.62 15.45 -0.81
CA PRO A 136 13.53 15.82 0.09
C PRO A 136 12.43 14.76 0.16
N ARG A 137 12.47 13.73 -0.70
CA ARG A 137 11.42 12.70 -0.79
C ARG A 137 11.31 11.96 0.55
N PRO A 138 10.12 11.79 1.13
CA PRO A 138 10.03 11.13 2.43
C PRO A 138 10.03 9.59 2.33
N ASN A 139 9.49 9.02 1.24
CA ASN A 139 9.76 7.63 0.83
C ASN A 139 10.78 7.55 -0.32
N LYS A 140 11.98 7.11 0.04
CA LYS A 140 13.16 7.03 -0.85
C LYS A 140 13.03 5.99 -1.97
N SER A 141 12.10 5.06 -1.79
CA SER A 141 11.83 3.95 -2.69
C SER A 141 10.74 4.28 -3.71
N LEU A 142 10.07 5.43 -3.58
CA LEU A 142 9.16 5.95 -4.60
C LEU A 142 9.92 6.81 -5.60
N HIS A 143 9.66 6.58 -6.89
CA HIS A 143 10.34 7.25 -7.99
C HIS A 143 9.36 7.95 -8.90
N GLU A 144 9.80 9.09 -9.43
CA GLU A 144 9.03 9.84 -10.39
C GLU A 144 8.97 9.09 -11.72
N LEU A 145 7.81 9.17 -12.36
CA LEU A 145 7.58 8.60 -13.67
C LEU A 145 7.85 9.64 -14.75
N LYS A 146 8.40 9.20 -15.88
CA LYS A 146 8.56 10.05 -17.05
C LYS A 146 7.17 10.44 -17.58
N VAL A 147 6.85 11.73 -17.54
CA VAL A 147 5.56 12.24 -17.98
C VAL A 147 5.43 12.09 -19.49
N PRO A 148 4.39 11.40 -20.02
CA PRO A 148 4.19 11.28 -21.45
C PRO A 148 3.84 12.63 -22.11
N PRO A 149 4.36 12.94 -23.30
CA PRO A 149 3.94 14.10 -24.08
C PRO A 149 2.52 13.87 -24.63
N ALA A 150 1.64 14.89 -24.52
CA ALA A 150 0.30 14.91 -25.12
C ALA A 150 -0.58 13.65 -24.88
N SER A 151 -0.69 13.20 -23.63
CA SER A 151 -1.57 12.08 -23.24
C SER A 151 -2.69 12.56 -22.32
N ARG A 152 -3.88 11.94 -22.42
CA ARG A 152 -4.97 12.14 -21.44
C ARG A 152 -4.55 11.81 -20.00
N TYR A 153 -3.52 10.98 -19.82
CA TYR A 153 -2.97 10.62 -18.51
C TYR A 153 -1.92 11.62 -17.99
N ARG A 154 -1.51 12.62 -18.78
CA ARG A 154 -0.43 13.56 -18.39
C ARG A 154 -0.65 14.17 -17.00
N GLN A 155 -1.86 14.61 -16.71
CA GLN A 155 -2.19 15.21 -15.41
C GLN A 155 -2.07 14.20 -14.26
N LEU A 156 -2.42 12.92 -14.48
CA LEU A 156 -2.25 11.86 -13.49
C LEU A 156 -0.77 11.58 -13.20
N TYR A 157 0.08 11.52 -14.23
CA TYR A 157 1.53 11.39 -14.06
C TYR A 157 2.11 12.57 -13.26
N CYS A 158 1.69 13.80 -13.58
CA CYS A 158 2.10 14.99 -12.83
C CYS A 158 1.67 14.92 -11.36
N ARG A 159 0.42 14.52 -11.08
CA ARG A 159 -0.09 14.34 -9.71
C ARG A 159 0.65 13.25 -8.95
N TRP A 160 0.96 12.12 -9.60
CA TRP A 160 1.77 11.08 -8.98
C TRP A 160 3.18 11.58 -8.64
N ASN A 161 3.84 12.28 -9.54
CA ASN A 161 5.16 12.85 -9.26
C ASN A 161 5.12 13.91 -8.14
N ASP A 162 4.02 14.67 -8.01
CA ASP A 162 3.81 15.55 -6.85
C ASP A 162 3.75 14.74 -5.55
N ILE A 163 3.01 13.62 -5.52
CA ILE A 163 2.98 12.69 -4.38
C ILE A 163 4.36 12.08 -4.11
N VAL A 164 5.14 11.74 -5.13
CA VAL A 164 6.51 11.21 -4.92
C VAL A 164 7.42 12.26 -4.27
N ARG A 165 7.29 13.53 -4.63
CA ARG A 165 8.13 14.61 -4.10
C ARG A 165 7.69 15.10 -2.72
N HIS A 166 6.38 15.23 -2.53
CA HIS A 166 5.80 15.96 -1.41
C HIS A 166 4.85 15.11 -0.56
N GLU A 167 4.59 13.87 -0.97
CA GLU A 167 3.64 12.96 -0.33
C GLU A 167 2.21 13.50 -0.29
N VAL A 168 1.34 12.76 0.40
CA VAL A 168 -0.02 13.22 0.61
C VAL A 168 0.00 14.38 1.58
N ARG A 169 -0.54 15.51 1.14
CA ARG A 169 -0.73 16.72 1.95
C ARG A 169 -2.20 16.85 2.28
N PRO A 170 -2.68 16.27 3.41
CA PRO A 170 -4.06 16.45 3.82
C PRO A 170 -4.39 17.94 3.91
N GLN A 171 -5.52 18.31 3.34
CA GLN A 171 -6.10 19.63 3.54
C GLN A 171 -7.11 19.53 4.68
N TRP A 172 -7.15 20.57 5.51
CA TRP A 172 -8.01 20.62 6.68
C TRP A 172 -9.01 21.75 6.52
N ARG A 173 -10.27 21.47 6.89
CA ARG A 173 -11.31 22.49 6.96
C ARG A 173 -10.93 23.54 8.00
N ALA A 174 -11.40 24.77 7.80
CA ALA A 174 -11.18 25.87 8.75
C ALA A 174 -11.72 25.59 10.17
N SER A 175 -12.66 24.64 10.30
CA SER A 175 -13.19 24.19 11.58
C SER A 175 -12.23 23.29 12.38
N LYS A 176 -11.15 22.77 11.77
CA LYS A 176 -10.19 21.92 12.47
C LYS A 176 -9.44 22.74 13.52
N PRO A 177 -9.49 22.36 14.81
CA PRO A 177 -8.71 23.05 15.82
C PRO A 177 -7.21 22.71 15.69
N GLN A 178 -6.37 23.65 16.14
CA GLN A 178 -4.92 23.44 16.22
C GLN A 178 -4.55 22.45 17.33
N LEU A 179 -5.24 22.55 18.46
CA LEU A 179 -5.06 21.66 19.62
C LEU A 179 -6.34 20.88 19.87
N GLN A 180 -6.19 19.60 20.20
CA GLN A 180 -7.33 18.75 20.54
C GLN A 180 -7.73 18.98 22.01
N GLY A 181 -8.93 19.52 22.23
CA GLY A 181 -9.41 19.84 23.59
C GLY A 181 -9.67 18.59 24.46
N THR A 182 -10.15 17.50 23.87
CA THR A 182 -10.34 16.22 24.56
C THR A 182 -9.87 15.08 23.67
N ARG A 183 -9.01 14.22 24.22
CA ARG A 183 -8.48 13.04 23.53
C ARG A 183 -9.41 11.84 23.80
N PRO A 184 -9.98 11.20 22.78
CA PRO A 184 -10.87 10.07 22.98
C PRO A 184 -10.09 8.83 23.44
N THR A 185 -10.75 7.96 24.20
CA THR A 185 -10.19 6.66 24.58
C THR A 185 -10.31 5.68 23.43
N ASN A 186 -9.44 4.68 23.39
CA ASN A 186 -9.58 3.56 22.45
C ASN A 186 -10.93 2.87 22.60
N HIS A 187 -11.42 2.32 21.48
CA HIS A 187 -12.51 1.37 21.50
C HIS A 187 -12.08 0.11 22.28
N HIS A 188 -13.05 -0.66 22.75
CA HIS A 188 -12.74 -1.88 23.49
C HIS A 188 -11.98 -2.88 22.60
N ILE A 189 -10.69 -3.07 22.87
CA ILE A 189 -9.87 -4.11 22.26
C ILE A 189 -9.77 -5.27 23.26
N PRO A 190 -10.31 -6.46 22.95
CA PRO A 190 -10.27 -7.60 23.86
C PRO A 190 -8.83 -7.94 24.27
N VAL A 191 -8.62 -8.29 25.54
CA VAL A 191 -7.30 -8.61 26.12
C VAL A 191 -6.56 -9.69 25.30
N ILE A 192 -7.29 -10.69 24.82
CA ILE A 192 -6.79 -11.78 23.96
C ILE A 192 -6.18 -11.32 22.62
N HIS A 193 -6.35 -10.05 22.26
CA HIS A 193 -5.87 -9.48 21.00
C HIS A 193 -4.78 -8.43 21.17
N LEU A 194 -4.42 -8.05 22.41
CA LEU A 194 -3.38 -7.05 22.66
C LEU A 194 -2.03 -7.44 22.06
N ASP A 195 -1.64 -8.71 22.12
CA ASP A 195 -0.38 -9.18 21.51
C ASP A 195 -0.39 -9.07 19.98
N LYS A 196 -1.55 -9.23 19.34
CA LYS A 196 -1.68 -8.98 17.90
C LYS A 196 -1.49 -7.50 17.59
N VAL A 197 -2.01 -6.60 18.43
CA VAL A 197 -1.80 -5.15 18.30
C VAL A 197 -0.33 -4.79 18.45
N ARG A 198 0.35 -5.32 19.47
CA ARG A 198 1.80 -5.13 19.68
C ARG A 198 2.61 -5.57 18.46
N LYS A 199 2.30 -6.75 17.91
CA LYS A 199 2.95 -7.27 16.68
C LYS A 199 2.68 -6.39 15.46
N HIS A 200 1.47 -5.84 15.34
CA HIS A 200 1.13 -4.91 14.26
C HIS A 200 1.91 -3.60 14.35
N ILE A 201 2.00 -3.01 15.54
CA ILE A 201 2.82 -1.82 15.80
C ILE A 201 4.30 -2.13 15.50
N ARG A 202 4.83 -3.26 16.00
CA ARG A 202 6.20 -3.70 15.72
C ARG A 202 6.47 -3.83 14.23
N LYS A 203 5.54 -4.43 13.48
CA LYS A 203 5.65 -4.51 12.01
C LYS A 203 5.71 -3.12 11.38
N GLY A 204 4.88 -2.19 11.84
CA GLY A 204 4.92 -0.82 11.34
C GLY A 204 6.20 -0.06 11.71
N GLN A 205 6.81 -0.31 12.88
CA GLN A 205 8.15 0.21 13.21
C GLN A 205 9.21 -0.31 12.24
N LEU A 206 9.25 -1.64 12.02
CA LEU A 206 10.20 -2.28 11.10
C LEU A 206 10.05 -1.82 9.65
N GLU A 207 8.82 -1.54 9.24
CA GLU A 207 8.51 -1.05 7.89
C GLU A 207 8.54 0.48 7.79
N ARG A 208 8.94 1.19 8.87
CA ARG A 208 9.05 2.65 8.94
C ARG A 208 7.75 3.40 8.65
N ARG A 209 6.61 2.74 8.92
CA ARG A 209 5.26 3.27 8.74
C ARG A 209 4.65 3.83 10.03
N TYR A 210 5.26 3.53 11.17
CA TYR A 210 4.88 4.08 12.46
C TYR A 210 6.07 4.75 13.12
N LEU A 211 5.84 5.94 13.67
CA LEU A 211 6.68 6.55 14.69
C LEU A 211 6.02 6.28 16.04
N ALA A 212 6.60 5.37 16.83
CA ALA A 212 6.14 5.08 18.18
C ALA A 212 7.06 5.78 19.19
N LEU A 213 6.47 6.47 20.16
CA LEU A 213 7.16 7.25 21.19
C LEU A 213 6.47 7.04 22.55
N ASP A 214 7.17 7.37 23.62
CA ASP A 214 6.59 7.46 24.95
C ASP A 214 5.50 8.56 24.95
N LYS A 215 4.35 8.29 25.59
CA LYS A 215 3.20 9.21 25.57
C LYS A 215 3.54 10.61 26.07
N GLU A 216 4.54 10.75 26.92
CA GLU A 216 5.01 12.01 27.52
C GLU A 216 5.50 13.00 26.45
N VAL A 217 5.84 12.53 25.24
CA VAL A 217 6.15 13.42 24.11
C VAL A 217 4.95 14.29 23.72
N LEU A 218 3.72 13.91 24.07
CA LEU A 218 2.53 14.74 23.85
C LEU A 218 2.52 16.05 24.64
N ASP A 219 3.29 16.16 25.73
CA ASP A 219 3.46 17.42 26.44
C ASP A 219 4.36 18.38 25.65
N PHE A 220 5.23 17.83 24.80
CA PHE A 220 6.12 18.57 23.92
C PHE A 220 5.51 18.86 22.54
N TRP A 221 4.70 17.95 22.01
CA TRP A 221 3.94 18.12 20.75
C TRP A 221 2.42 18.08 21.02
N PRO A 222 1.86 19.14 21.64
CA PRO A 222 0.45 19.19 22.00
C PRO A 222 -0.49 19.22 20.79
N GLU A 223 0.02 19.58 19.60
CA GLU A 223 -0.72 19.61 18.33
C GLU A 223 -1.09 18.23 17.77
N VAL A 224 -0.53 17.15 18.32
CA VAL A 224 -0.83 15.80 17.85
C VAL A 224 -2.25 15.39 18.26
N PHE A 225 -3.08 15.12 17.26
CA PHE A 225 -4.44 14.61 17.41
C PHE A 225 -4.42 13.11 17.66
N ILE A 226 -5.18 12.69 18.66
CA ILE A 226 -5.36 11.30 19.03
C ILE A 226 -6.74 10.84 18.55
N SER A 227 -6.76 9.79 17.74
CA SER A 227 -7.96 9.04 17.36
C SER A 227 -8.00 7.72 18.13
N PRO A 228 -9.19 7.15 18.40
CA PRO A 228 -9.29 5.83 19.01
C PRO A 228 -8.65 4.77 18.12
N ALA A 229 -7.88 3.86 18.71
CA ALA A 229 -7.63 2.57 18.07
C ALA A 229 -8.78 1.61 18.36
N GLY A 230 -9.13 0.81 17.37
CA GLY A 230 -10.10 -0.26 17.47
C GLY A 230 -9.61 -1.52 16.77
N GLN A 231 -10.40 -2.58 16.91
CA GLN A 231 -10.17 -3.83 16.23
C GLN A 231 -11.35 -4.13 15.32
N VAL A 232 -11.05 -4.54 14.09
CA VAL A 232 -12.05 -5.03 13.14
C VAL A 232 -11.72 -6.44 12.68
N ASP A 233 -12.79 -7.16 12.38
CA ASP A 233 -12.72 -8.52 11.90
C ASP A 233 -12.43 -8.53 10.40
N LYS A 234 -11.42 -9.30 10.00
CA LYS A 234 -11.17 -9.63 8.59
C LYS A 234 -11.41 -11.13 8.40
N GLY A 235 -12.68 -11.51 8.29
CA GLY A 235 -13.08 -12.92 8.24
C GLY A 235 -12.98 -13.58 9.63
N GLU A 236 -12.89 -14.90 9.66
CA GLU A 236 -13.05 -15.67 10.91
C GLU A 236 -11.84 -15.59 11.85
N THR A 237 -10.62 -15.49 11.33
CA THR A 237 -9.38 -15.64 12.12
C THR A 237 -8.45 -14.42 12.08
N ASP A 238 -8.55 -13.58 11.05
CA ASP A 238 -7.75 -12.36 10.90
C ASP A 238 -8.47 -11.18 11.56
N LYS A 239 -7.73 -10.44 12.36
CA LYS A 239 -8.21 -9.30 13.13
C LYS A 239 -7.22 -8.16 12.91
N ARG A 240 -7.73 -7.00 12.53
CA ARG A 240 -6.90 -5.84 12.19
C ARG A 240 -7.10 -4.74 13.21
N VAL A 241 -6.00 -4.10 13.59
CA VAL A 241 -6.03 -2.85 14.32
C VAL A 241 -6.27 -1.74 13.32
N ILE A 242 -7.24 -0.90 13.60
CA ILE A 242 -7.56 0.28 12.80
C ILE A 242 -7.60 1.51 13.68
N ASN A 243 -7.29 2.65 13.09
CA ASN A 243 -7.50 3.93 13.73
C ASN A 243 -8.86 4.43 13.28
N ASP A 244 -9.71 4.77 14.24
CA ASP A 244 -11.03 5.30 13.96
C ASP A 244 -10.94 6.80 13.73
N TYR A 245 -10.51 7.16 12.53
CA TYR A 245 -10.44 8.55 12.08
C TYR A 245 -11.82 9.19 11.82
N SER A 246 -12.92 8.45 12.04
CA SER A 246 -14.30 8.94 11.94
C SER A 246 -14.95 9.21 13.31
N PHE A 247 -14.18 9.05 14.40
CA PHE A 247 -14.67 9.28 15.76
C PHE A 247 -13.86 10.38 16.48
N PRO A 248 -14.50 11.20 17.33
CA PRO A 248 -15.96 11.31 17.53
C PRO A 248 -16.64 12.03 16.36
N HIS A 249 -17.89 11.69 16.09
CA HIS A 249 -18.64 12.31 14.99
C HIS A 249 -18.75 13.84 15.19
N GLY A 250 -18.44 14.60 14.14
CA GLY A 250 -18.40 16.05 14.13
C GLY A 250 -17.05 16.66 14.52
N GLU A 251 -16.18 15.90 15.19
CA GLU A 251 -14.86 16.35 15.65
C GLU A 251 -13.75 15.33 15.33
N SER A 252 -13.97 14.48 14.33
CA SER A 252 -13.00 13.48 13.89
C SER A 252 -12.05 14.00 12.83
N VAL A 253 -10.94 13.29 12.60
CA VAL A 253 -10.00 13.59 11.52
C VAL A 253 -10.70 13.63 10.16
N ASN A 254 -11.65 12.72 9.91
CA ASN A 254 -12.44 12.70 8.68
C ASN A 254 -13.42 13.88 8.57
N ASP A 255 -14.06 14.29 9.67
CA ASP A 255 -14.95 15.46 9.67
C ASP A 255 -14.18 16.76 9.38
N PHE A 256 -12.92 16.82 9.82
CA PHE A 256 -12.01 17.93 9.58
C PHE A 256 -11.25 17.85 8.25
N THR A 257 -11.25 16.71 7.57
CA THR A 257 -10.56 16.57 6.29
C THR A 257 -11.33 17.33 5.21
N ASP A 258 -10.62 18.17 4.47
CA ASP A 258 -11.13 18.76 3.24
C ASP A 258 -10.90 17.79 2.08
N THR A 259 -12.00 17.42 1.42
CA THR A 259 -12.03 16.42 0.36
C THR A 259 -12.22 17.03 -1.02
N THR A 260 -12.30 18.36 -1.15
CA THR A 260 -12.55 19.04 -2.45
C THR A 260 -11.51 18.74 -3.50
N ASP A 261 -10.25 18.58 -3.07
CA ASP A 261 -9.11 18.36 -3.97
C ASP A 261 -8.84 16.88 -4.25
N PHE A 262 -9.62 15.97 -3.65
CA PHE A 262 -9.43 14.54 -3.86
C PHE A 262 -9.64 14.19 -5.33
N PRO A 263 -8.73 13.39 -5.92
CA PRO A 263 -8.92 12.91 -7.28
C PRO A 263 -10.24 12.12 -7.37
N PRO A 264 -10.99 12.27 -8.47
CA PRO A 264 -12.19 11.48 -8.68
C PRO A 264 -11.80 10.00 -8.76
N ILE A 265 -12.55 9.16 -8.04
CA ILE A 265 -12.41 7.71 -8.12
C ILE A 265 -13.46 7.21 -9.11
N SER A 266 -13.02 6.58 -10.19
CA SER A 266 -13.90 5.87 -11.11
C SER A 266 -13.94 4.39 -10.73
N TYR A 267 -15.13 3.84 -10.59
CA TYR A 267 -15.34 2.40 -10.47
C TYR A 267 -15.67 1.84 -11.84
N ASN A 268 -14.85 0.93 -12.37
CA ASN A 268 -15.23 0.16 -13.55
C ASN A 268 -16.20 -0.94 -13.11
N PRO A 269 -17.49 -0.88 -13.47
CA PRO A 269 -18.47 -1.81 -12.94
C PRO A 269 -18.19 -3.26 -13.39
N PRO A 270 -18.71 -4.28 -12.66
CA PRO A 270 -18.67 -5.68 -13.09
C PRO A 270 -19.23 -5.90 -14.50
N ARG A 271 -20.09 -4.98 -14.96
CA ARG A 271 -20.56 -4.88 -16.35
C ARG A 271 -19.41 -4.83 -17.35
N ASP A 272 -18.39 -3.99 -17.15
CA ASP A 272 -17.32 -3.80 -18.13
C ASP A 272 -16.46 -5.06 -18.26
N ILE A 273 -16.21 -5.74 -17.14
CA ILE A 273 -15.54 -7.05 -17.10
C ILE A 273 -16.40 -8.08 -17.87
N ALA A 274 -17.70 -8.14 -17.60
CA ALA A 274 -18.61 -9.09 -18.24
C ALA A 274 -18.73 -8.84 -19.75
N THR A 275 -18.85 -7.57 -20.17
CA THR A 275 -18.88 -7.17 -21.58
C THR A 275 -17.59 -7.58 -22.28
N ARG A 276 -16.41 -7.34 -21.69
CA ARG A 276 -15.14 -7.77 -22.26
C ARG A 276 -15.06 -9.29 -22.43
N ILE A 277 -15.49 -10.06 -21.44
CA ILE A 277 -15.55 -11.54 -21.52
C ILE A 277 -16.45 -11.95 -22.68
N HIS A 278 -17.63 -11.34 -22.79
CA HIS A 278 -18.59 -11.62 -23.85
C HIS A 278 -18.01 -11.31 -25.23
N ASP A 279 -17.42 -10.14 -25.43
CA ASP A 279 -16.83 -9.71 -26.71
C ASP A 279 -15.70 -10.65 -27.14
N LEU A 280 -14.83 -11.05 -26.21
CA LEU A 280 -13.74 -12.00 -26.49
C LEU A 280 -14.26 -13.38 -26.85
N ARG A 281 -15.28 -13.89 -26.13
CA ARG A 281 -15.90 -15.19 -26.46
C ARG A 281 -16.62 -15.17 -27.79
N THR A 282 -17.27 -14.06 -28.14
CA THR A 282 -17.93 -13.89 -29.44
C THR A 282 -16.90 -13.83 -30.58
N LYS A 283 -15.80 -13.11 -30.38
CA LYS A 283 -14.74 -12.95 -31.39
C LYS A 283 -13.85 -14.19 -31.55
N TYR A 284 -13.62 -14.92 -30.46
CA TYR A 284 -12.72 -16.08 -30.42
C TYR A 284 -13.41 -17.29 -29.75
N PRO A 285 -14.42 -17.89 -30.39
CA PRO A 285 -15.29 -18.89 -29.76
C PRO A 285 -14.58 -20.18 -29.32
N ASN A 286 -13.43 -20.49 -29.93
CA ASN A 286 -12.65 -21.70 -29.65
C ASN A 286 -11.32 -21.40 -28.92
N VAL A 287 -11.14 -20.16 -28.44
CA VAL A 287 -9.94 -19.76 -27.70
C VAL A 287 -10.33 -19.52 -26.25
N GLU A 288 -9.51 -20.02 -25.34
CA GLU A 288 -9.73 -19.83 -23.93
C GLU A 288 -9.59 -18.34 -23.56
N VAL A 289 -10.55 -17.83 -22.79
CA VAL A 289 -10.52 -16.49 -22.18
C VAL A 289 -10.08 -16.65 -20.74
N LEU A 290 -9.03 -15.95 -20.35
CA LEU A 290 -8.44 -15.98 -19.03
C LEU A 290 -8.66 -14.65 -18.31
N ILE A 291 -8.82 -14.73 -16.99
CA ILE A 291 -8.95 -13.56 -16.11
C ILE A 291 -7.78 -13.58 -15.13
N MET A 292 -7.13 -12.44 -14.98
CA MET A 292 -6.18 -12.18 -13.91
C MET A 292 -6.78 -11.18 -12.93
N LEU A 293 -6.72 -11.51 -11.64
CA LEU A 293 -7.12 -10.64 -10.54
C LEU A 293 -5.87 -10.33 -9.72
N GLY A 294 -5.60 -9.05 -9.52
CA GLY A 294 -4.53 -8.53 -8.68
C GLY A 294 -5.11 -7.69 -7.55
N ASP A 295 -4.47 -7.76 -6.38
CA ASP A 295 -4.77 -6.97 -5.19
C ASP A 295 -3.44 -6.43 -4.63
N VAL A 296 -3.29 -5.10 -4.56
CA VAL A 296 -2.08 -4.49 -4.02
C VAL A 296 -2.11 -4.54 -2.50
N SER A 297 -1.51 -5.59 -1.94
CA SER A 297 -1.43 -5.77 -0.49
C SER A 297 -0.87 -4.55 0.25
N GLY A 298 -1.70 -3.97 1.11
CA GLY A 298 -1.34 -2.78 1.89
C GLY A 298 -1.19 -1.52 1.04
N ALA A 299 -1.85 -1.44 -0.11
CA ALA A 299 -1.91 -0.32 -1.04
C ALA A 299 -1.72 1.07 -0.41
N PHE A 300 -2.61 1.43 0.51
CA PHE A 300 -2.60 2.73 1.19
C PHE A 300 -1.31 2.98 1.96
N ARG A 301 -0.73 1.93 2.53
CA ARG A 301 0.48 2.00 3.36
C ARG A 301 1.76 2.20 2.56
N HIS A 302 1.69 2.09 1.22
CA HIS A 302 2.80 2.46 0.33
C HIS A 302 2.82 3.96 0.03
N VAL A 303 1.74 4.68 0.35
CA VAL A 303 1.60 6.11 0.16
C VAL A 303 1.84 6.80 1.51
N PRO A 304 2.97 7.49 1.71
CA PRO A 304 3.26 8.11 2.98
C PRO A 304 2.60 9.49 3.10
N ASP A 305 2.42 9.95 4.33
CA ASP A 305 1.81 11.25 4.64
C ASP A 305 2.89 12.31 4.84
N ASN A 306 2.69 13.51 4.31
CA ASN A 306 3.63 14.62 4.43
C ASN A 306 3.90 14.95 5.91
N GLU A 307 5.13 15.35 6.23
CA GLU A 307 5.58 15.64 7.60
C GLU A 307 4.74 16.73 8.30
N LEU A 308 4.09 17.63 7.56
CA LEU A 308 3.21 18.66 8.11
C LEU A 308 1.82 18.10 8.48
N GLY A 309 1.42 16.98 7.88
CA GLY A 309 0.10 16.36 8.07
C GLY A 309 0.07 15.25 9.13
N VAL A 310 1.19 14.59 9.41
CA VAL A 310 1.27 13.43 10.33
C VAL A 310 0.76 13.69 11.75
N HIS A 311 0.75 14.95 12.20
CA HIS A 311 0.20 15.34 13.50
C HIS A 311 -1.28 14.94 13.67
N ALA A 312 -2.02 14.77 12.57
CA ALA A 312 -3.43 14.40 12.62
C ALA A 312 -3.67 12.89 12.77
N PHE A 313 -2.64 12.07 12.55
CA PHE A 313 -2.78 10.63 12.40
C PHE A 313 -2.05 9.89 13.51
N ALA A 314 -2.62 9.86 14.71
CA ALA A 314 -2.04 9.14 15.83
C ALA A 314 -3.08 8.47 16.71
N PHE A 315 -2.64 7.47 17.46
CA PHE A 315 -3.42 6.79 18.50
C PHE A 315 -2.54 6.45 19.71
N LEU A 316 -3.16 6.22 20.85
CA LEU A 316 -2.47 5.78 22.07
C LEU A 316 -2.62 4.26 22.24
N PHE A 317 -1.55 3.57 22.60
CA PHE A 317 -1.61 2.14 22.93
C PHE A 317 -0.47 1.75 23.87
N ASP A 318 -0.77 1.02 24.96
CA ASP A 318 0.22 0.56 25.95
C ASP A 318 1.13 1.65 26.53
N GLY A 319 0.61 2.88 26.68
CA GLY A 319 1.38 4.01 27.19
C GLY A 319 2.30 4.66 26.15
N TYR A 320 2.19 4.26 24.89
CA TYR A 320 2.89 4.85 23.77
C TYR A 320 1.93 5.65 22.89
N ILE A 321 2.45 6.73 22.31
CA ILE A 321 1.86 7.35 21.14
C ILE A 321 2.40 6.65 19.90
N VAL A 322 1.50 6.31 18.97
CA VAL A 322 1.85 5.75 17.66
C VAL A 322 1.32 6.68 16.58
N ILE A 323 2.25 7.37 15.90
CA ILE A 323 1.96 8.27 14.78
C ILE A 323 2.08 7.48 13.47
N ASP A 324 1.04 7.53 12.66
CA ASP A 324 1.02 7.05 11.29
C ASP A 324 1.90 7.93 10.40
N LEU A 325 2.92 7.32 9.80
CA LEU A 325 3.77 7.96 8.79
C LEU A 325 3.32 7.62 7.37
N ALA A 326 2.22 6.90 7.22
CA ALA A 326 1.65 6.59 5.94
C ALA A 326 0.14 6.48 6.04
N CYS A 327 -0.53 6.68 4.90
CA CYS A 327 -1.98 6.73 4.81
C CYS A 327 -2.61 5.53 5.56
N GLY A 328 -3.26 5.84 6.68
CA GLY A 328 -3.85 4.85 7.59
C GLY A 328 -5.21 4.35 7.11
N PHE A 329 -5.56 3.12 7.50
CA PHE A 329 -6.95 2.66 7.36
C PHE A 329 -7.84 3.47 8.30
N GLY A 330 -9.03 3.85 7.81
CA GLY A 330 -10.00 4.66 8.54
C GLY A 330 -10.06 6.11 8.06
N TRP A 331 -9.00 6.64 7.44
CA TRP A 331 -9.00 7.99 6.88
C TRP A 331 -9.72 7.99 5.54
N CYS A 332 -10.39 9.09 5.17
CA CYS A 332 -11.16 9.20 3.93
C CYS A 332 -10.31 9.49 2.68
N GLY A 333 -9.08 9.98 2.83
CA GLY A 333 -8.15 10.31 1.73
C GLY A 333 -7.46 9.16 1.00
N PRO A 334 -7.02 8.06 1.66
CA PRO A 334 -6.18 7.05 1.02
C PRO A 334 -6.75 6.41 -0.24
N PRO A 335 -8.06 6.06 -0.33
CA PRO A 335 -8.61 5.48 -1.55
C PRO A 335 -8.47 6.41 -2.75
N ALA A 336 -8.70 7.72 -2.57
CA ALA A 336 -8.59 8.69 -3.65
C ALA A 336 -7.14 8.81 -4.12
N VAL A 337 -6.19 8.96 -3.20
CA VAL A 337 -4.78 9.06 -3.55
C VAL A 337 -4.28 7.79 -4.24
N HIS A 338 -4.60 6.62 -3.68
CA HIS A 338 -4.11 5.36 -4.25
C HIS A 338 -4.74 5.06 -5.61
N ALA A 339 -5.96 5.50 -5.89
CA ALA A 339 -6.56 5.35 -7.21
C ALA A 339 -5.72 5.98 -8.34
N ILE A 340 -4.91 7.01 -8.05
CA ILE A 340 -3.92 7.54 -9.01
C ILE A 340 -2.87 6.48 -9.33
N ALA A 341 -2.27 5.87 -8.31
CA ALA A 341 -1.28 4.80 -8.46
C ALA A 341 -1.87 3.61 -9.22
N GLY A 342 -3.03 3.13 -8.81
CA GLY A 342 -3.75 2.04 -9.47
C GLY A 342 -4.01 2.36 -10.95
N THR A 343 -4.49 3.56 -11.26
CA THR A 343 -4.73 3.98 -12.65
C THR A 343 -3.45 4.02 -13.48
N LEU A 344 -2.33 4.47 -12.90
CA LEU A 344 -1.05 4.51 -13.60
C LEU A 344 -0.44 3.13 -13.81
N ILE A 345 -0.55 2.23 -12.83
CA ILE A 345 -0.19 0.80 -12.97
C ILE A 345 -1.01 0.20 -14.12
N ASN A 346 -2.33 0.43 -14.11
CA ASN A 346 -3.23 -0.02 -15.16
C ASN A 346 -2.85 0.55 -16.54
N HIS A 347 -2.56 1.84 -16.63
CA HIS A 347 -2.17 2.47 -17.89
C HIS A 347 -0.85 1.89 -18.42
N HIS A 348 0.14 1.68 -17.55
CA HIS A 348 1.41 1.04 -17.93
C HIS A 348 1.21 -0.40 -18.43
N TYR A 349 0.24 -1.12 -17.87
CA TYR A 349 -0.19 -2.41 -18.36
C TYR A 349 -0.86 -2.30 -19.74
N GLU A 350 -1.83 -1.42 -19.93
CA GLU A 350 -2.56 -1.24 -21.21
C GLU A 350 -1.63 -0.87 -22.38
N ILE A 351 -0.67 0.02 -22.16
CA ILE A 351 0.28 0.43 -23.22
C ILE A 351 1.39 -0.59 -23.46
N SER A 352 1.52 -1.58 -22.57
CA SER A 352 2.42 -2.70 -22.81
C SER A 352 1.83 -3.61 -23.90
N ARG A 353 2.69 -4.08 -24.79
CA ARG A 353 2.29 -4.99 -25.88
C ARG A 353 2.95 -6.35 -25.66
N PRO A 354 2.28 -7.47 -25.98
CA PRO A 354 2.98 -8.74 -26.15
C PRO A 354 4.05 -8.57 -27.23
N THR A 355 5.31 -8.83 -26.93
CA THR A 355 6.35 -8.98 -27.94
C THR A 355 6.29 -10.40 -28.49
N GLY A 356 5.67 -10.58 -29.65
CA GLY A 356 5.52 -11.89 -30.32
C GLY A 356 5.30 -11.76 -31.83
N VAL A 357 5.39 -12.90 -32.53
CA VAL A 357 5.28 -13.02 -34.01
C VAL A 357 3.86 -13.31 -34.49
N SER A 358 2.87 -13.43 -33.60
CA SER A 358 1.48 -13.68 -34.01
C SER A 358 0.80 -12.40 -34.48
N LEU A 359 0.02 -12.48 -35.56
CA LEU A 359 -0.82 -11.37 -36.05
C LEU A 359 -1.87 -10.91 -35.00
N LEU A 360 -2.13 -11.73 -33.98
CA LEU A 360 -3.02 -11.42 -32.86
C LEU A 360 -2.29 -10.76 -31.67
N ASP A 361 -0.95 -10.66 -31.69
CA ASP A 361 -0.13 -9.92 -30.70
C ASP A 361 -0.15 -8.39 -30.92
N ALA A 362 -0.93 -7.90 -31.89
CA ALA A 362 -0.90 -6.50 -32.33
C ALA A 362 -1.73 -5.53 -31.47
N SER A 363 -2.68 -6.02 -30.66
CA SER A 363 -3.54 -5.17 -29.82
C SER A 363 -2.96 -4.93 -28.43
N THR A 364 -3.14 -3.71 -27.92
CA THR A 364 -2.90 -3.36 -26.52
C THR A 364 -3.77 -4.21 -25.59
N PHE A 365 -3.28 -4.45 -24.38
CA PHE A 365 -4.09 -5.11 -23.36
C PHE A 365 -5.28 -4.23 -22.94
N THR A 366 -6.32 -4.87 -22.42
CA THR A 366 -7.45 -4.19 -21.76
C THR A 366 -7.53 -4.62 -20.31
N SER A 367 -7.49 -3.66 -19.39
CA SER A 367 -7.61 -3.94 -17.96
C SER A 367 -8.50 -2.93 -17.26
N ASN A 368 -9.15 -3.42 -16.21
CA ASN A 368 -9.97 -2.64 -15.30
C ASN A 368 -9.23 -2.46 -13.99
N VAL A 369 -9.40 -1.30 -13.39
CA VAL A 369 -8.82 -0.99 -12.09
C VAL A 369 -9.88 -0.38 -11.20
N TRP A 370 -9.84 -0.75 -9.93
CA TRP A 370 -10.57 -0.08 -8.88
C TRP A 370 -9.66 0.06 -7.67
N CYS A 371 -9.12 1.27 -7.49
CA CYS A 371 -8.21 1.55 -6.39
C CYS A 371 -6.98 0.60 -6.40
N ASP A 372 -6.96 -0.40 -5.51
CA ASP A 372 -5.93 -1.42 -5.34
C ASP A 372 -6.25 -2.76 -6.04
N ASP A 373 -7.48 -2.93 -6.53
CA ASP A 373 -7.91 -4.08 -7.30
C ASP A 373 -7.63 -3.89 -8.80
N HIS A 374 -6.99 -4.87 -9.40
CA HIS A 374 -6.67 -4.91 -10.83
C HIS A 374 -7.28 -6.14 -11.49
N VAL A 375 -7.95 -5.96 -12.62
CA VAL A 375 -8.57 -7.04 -13.38
C VAL A 375 -8.13 -6.97 -14.83
N CYS A 376 -7.63 -8.08 -15.36
CA CYS A 376 -7.28 -8.20 -16.77
C CYS A 376 -8.00 -9.41 -17.39
N VAL A 377 -8.54 -9.25 -18.60
CA VAL A 377 -9.27 -10.31 -19.31
C VAL A 377 -8.74 -10.41 -20.74
N GLU A 378 -8.10 -11.54 -21.05
CA GLU A 378 -7.44 -11.76 -22.34
C GLU A 378 -7.57 -13.20 -22.84
N VAL A 379 -7.35 -13.41 -24.13
CA VAL A 379 -7.36 -14.74 -24.77
C VAL A 379 -5.98 -15.41 -24.73
N THR A 380 -5.95 -16.74 -24.61
CA THR A 380 -4.71 -17.54 -24.64
C THR A 380 -4.23 -17.73 -26.08
N LEU A 381 -3.43 -16.79 -26.60
CA LEU A 381 -2.97 -16.82 -28.00
C LEU A 381 -1.70 -17.68 -28.23
N ASP A 382 -1.01 -18.08 -27.16
CA ASP A 382 0.05 -19.09 -27.13
C ASP A 382 0.28 -19.52 -25.66
N ARG A 383 0.85 -20.70 -25.40
CA ARG A 383 1.15 -21.25 -24.05
C ARG A 383 1.96 -20.30 -23.15
N ASP A 384 2.53 -19.24 -23.71
CA ASP A 384 3.34 -18.22 -23.04
C ASP A 384 2.65 -16.86 -22.82
N ALA A 385 1.44 -16.61 -23.34
CA ALA A 385 0.76 -15.32 -23.22
C ALA A 385 0.54 -14.90 -21.76
N MET A 386 0.13 -15.83 -20.89
CA MET A 386 0.01 -15.59 -19.45
C MET A 386 1.35 -15.32 -18.75
N LYS A 387 2.49 -15.83 -19.25
CA LYS A 387 3.82 -15.51 -18.69
C LYS A 387 4.22 -14.07 -18.93
N ARG A 388 3.64 -13.42 -19.94
CA ARG A 388 3.89 -12.02 -20.29
C ARG A 388 3.02 -11.06 -19.47
N ILE A 389 1.78 -11.45 -19.17
CA ILE A 389 0.82 -10.64 -18.40
C ILE A 389 1.31 -10.36 -16.96
N SER A 390 1.92 -11.33 -16.25
CA SER A 390 2.40 -11.11 -14.87
C SER A 390 3.72 -10.34 -14.74
N ARG A 391 4.22 -9.72 -15.82
CA ARG A 391 5.50 -8.99 -15.82
C ARG A 391 5.36 -7.52 -15.37
N TYR A 392 4.14 -7.04 -15.15
CA TYR A 392 3.83 -5.62 -15.05
C TYR A 392 3.35 -5.13 -13.67
N ASP A 393 3.29 -5.99 -12.65
CA ASP A 393 2.88 -5.63 -11.29
C ASP A 393 3.97 -4.88 -10.48
N VAL A 394 4.82 -4.07 -11.14
CA VAL A 394 5.93 -3.38 -10.45
C VAL A 394 6.09 -1.94 -10.94
N LEU A 395 5.26 -1.03 -10.42
CA LEU A 395 5.60 0.38 -10.20
C LEU A 395 5.50 0.73 -8.73
#